data_AF-A0A9X6AC67-F1
#
_entry.id   AF-A0A9X6AC67-F1
#
_cell.length_a   1.000
_cell.length_b   1.000
_cell.length_c   1.000
_cell.angle_alpha   90.00
_cell.angle_beta   90.00
_cell.angle_gamma   90.00
#
_symmetry.space_group_name_H-M   'P 1'
#
loop_
_entity.id
_entity.type
_entity.pdbx_description
1 polymer ?
#
loop_
_entity_poly.entity_id
_entity_poly.type
_entity_poly.pdbx_seq_one_letter_code
_entity_poly.pdbx_strand_id
1 'polypeptide(L)'
;YEMGLANRLVPTGRARAEAEELAAAIADFPQSCLRSDRASVLDQEGLVEEAAMRVELRYGMDVLAEGMEGAARFASGAGRHGSFTAR
;
A
#
# COMPACT_ATOMS: atom_id res chain seq x y z
N TYR A 1 -13.29 -16.27 3.41
CA TYR A 1 -12.69 -14.95 3.71
C TYR A 1 -13.21 -14.36 5.03
N GLU A 2 -14.35 -14.80 5.58
CA GLU A 2 -14.99 -14.17 6.76
C GLU A 2 -14.12 -14.07 8.03
N MET A 3 -13.18 -14.99 8.24
CA MET A 3 -12.24 -14.96 9.36
C MET A 3 -10.87 -14.30 9.02
N GLY A 4 -10.74 -13.67 7.84
CA GLY A 4 -9.54 -12.91 7.46
C GLY A 4 -8.36 -13.72 6.89
N LEU A 5 -8.40 -15.06 6.90
CA LEU A 5 -7.29 -15.89 6.38
C LEU A 5 -7.04 -15.72 4.87
N ALA A 6 -8.09 -15.50 4.09
CA ALA A 6 -8.01 -15.32 2.64
C ALA A 6 -8.62 -13.97 2.26
N ASN A 7 -7.89 -13.16 1.49
CA ASN A 7 -8.31 -11.80 1.14
C ASN A 7 -9.46 -11.76 0.11
N ARG A 8 -9.54 -12.76 -0.79
CA ARG A 8 -10.53 -12.82 -1.88
C ARG A 8 -10.98 -14.26 -2.15
N LEU A 9 -12.25 -14.42 -2.52
CA LEU A 9 -12.79 -15.66 -3.08
C LEU A 9 -13.07 -15.41 -4.56
N VAL A 10 -12.63 -16.34 -5.42
CA VAL A 10 -12.75 -16.22 -6.88
C VAL A 10 -13.26 -17.53 -7.47
N PRO A 11 -13.80 -17.53 -8.70
CA PRO A 11 -14.25 -18.76 -9.34
C PRO A 11 -13.14 -19.81 -9.47
N THR A 12 -13.54 -21.09 -9.46
CA THR A 12 -12.61 -22.21 -9.65
C THR A 12 -11.80 -22.04 -10.94
N GLY A 13 -10.48 -22.22 -10.84
CA GLY A 13 -9.54 -22.05 -11.96
C GLY A 13 -9.09 -20.61 -12.24
N ARG A 14 -9.60 -19.61 -11.51
CA ARG A 14 -9.23 -18.19 -11.73
C ARG A 14 -8.18 -17.63 -10.78
N ALA A 15 -7.83 -18.35 -9.70
CA ALA A 15 -6.94 -17.85 -8.63
C ALA A 15 -5.66 -17.17 -9.13
N ARG A 16 -4.96 -17.77 -10.10
CA ARG A 16 -3.72 -17.19 -10.65
C ARG A 16 -3.96 -15.88 -11.38
N ALA A 17 -4.93 -15.84 -12.29
CA ALA A 17 -5.21 -14.65 -13.10
C ALA A 17 -5.60 -13.46 -12.22
N GLU A 18 -6.48 -13.69 -11.24
CA GLU A 18 -6.93 -12.65 -10.31
C GLU A 18 -5.81 -12.19 -9.36
N ALA A 19 -4.88 -13.08 -9.00
CA ALA A 19 -3.70 -12.73 -8.22
C ALA A 19 -2.68 -11.91 -9.03
N GLU A 20 -2.46 -12.25 -10.31
CA GLU A 20 -1.60 -11.49 -11.22
C GLU A 20 -2.17 -10.09 -11.49
N GLU A 21 -3.49 -9.97 -11.65
CA GLU A 21 -4.18 -8.68 -11.78
C GLU A 21 -4.02 -7.81 -10.52
N LEU A 22 -4.21 -8.41 -9.33
CA LEU A 22 -3.95 -7.73 -8.07
C LEU A 22 -2.48 -7.30 -7.95
N ALA A 23 -1.54 -8.16 -8.33
CA ALA A 23 -0.12 -7.82 -8.29
C ALA A 23 0.21 -6.64 -9.21
N ALA A 24 -0.38 -6.59 -10.41
CA ALA A 24 -0.23 -5.45 -11.32
C ALA A 24 -0.79 -4.16 -10.72
N ALA A 25 -1.98 -4.21 -10.11
CA ALA A 25 -2.56 -3.05 -9.44
C ALA A 25 -1.71 -2.57 -8.24
N ILE A 26 -1.13 -3.50 -7.47
CA ILE A 26 -0.20 -3.18 -6.38
C ILE A 26 1.09 -2.54 -6.92
N ALA A 27 1.58 -3.00 -8.08
CA ALA A 27 2.79 -2.49 -8.70
C ALA A 27 2.64 -1.05 -9.22
N ASP A 28 1.42 -0.59 -9.48
CA ASP A 28 1.14 0.78 -9.94
C ASP A 28 1.19 1.83 -8.80
N PHE A 29 1.23 1.42 -7.54
CA PHE A 29 1.42 2.36 -6.41
C PHE A 29 2.88 2.84 -6.30
N PRO A 30 3.12 4.00 -5.65
CA PRO A 30 4.46 4.45 -5.28
C PRO A 30 5.18 3.37 -4.45
N GLN A 31 6.18 2.74 -5.07
CA GLN A 31 6.74 1.49 -4.56
C GLN A 31 7.55 1.70 -3.27
N SER A 32 8.16 2.86 -3.06
CA SER A 32 8.93 3.12 -1.83
C SER A 32 7.98 3.23 -0.66
N CYS A 33 6.92 4.04 -0.79
CA CYS A 33 5.85 4.15 0.20
C CYS A 33 5.23 2.77 0.53
N LEU A 34 4.80 2.02 -0.48
CA LEU A 34 4.16 0.71 -0.28
C LEU A 34 5.07 -0.30 0.45
N ARG A 35 6.37 -0.31 0.12
CA ARG A 35 7.34 -1.19 0.78
C ARG A 35 7.63 -0.76 2.21
N SER A 36 7.66 0.55 2.47
CA SER A 36 7.85 1.12 3.80
C SER A 36 6.70 0.74 4.72
N ASP A 37 5.46 0.90 4.27
CA ASP A 37 4.25 0.50 5.02
C ASP A 37 4.26 -1.01 5.32
N ARG A 38 4.61 -1.84 4.33
CA ARG A 38 4.73 -3.29 4.52
C ARG A 38 5.81 -3.64 5.56
N ALA A 39 6.95 -2.95 5.56
CA ALA A 39 8.00 -3.18 6.55
C ALA A 39 7.54 -2.79 7.95
N SER A 40 6.86 -1.63 8.09
CA SER A 40 6.25 -1.19 9.36
C SER A 40 5.28 -2.22 9.96
N VAL A 41 4.39 -2.78 9.13
CA VAL A 41 3.41 -3.81 9.57
C VAL A 41 4.09 -5.11 10.04
N LEU A 42 5.21 -5.48 9.42
CA LEU A 42 5.96 -6.68 9.81
C LEU A 42 6.77 -6.44 11.09
N ASP A 43 7.39 -5.26 11.21
CA ASP A 43 8.27 -4.92 12.33
C ASP A 43 7.52 -4.55 13.62
N GLN A 44 6.23 -4.17 13.53
CA GLN A 44 5.45 -3.86 14.73
C GLN A 44 5.11 -5.10 15.57
N GLU A 45 5.17 -6.31 15.00
CA GLU A 45 4.75 -7.53 15.67
C GLU A 45 5.51 -7.73 16.99
N GLY A 46 4.76 -7.85 18.10
CA GLY A 46 5.33 -8.01 19.44
C GLY A 46 5.76 -6.70 20.13
N LEU A 47 5.63 -5.55 19.47
CA LEU A 47 5.82 -4.24 20.10
C LEU A 47 4.54 -3.79 20.81
N VAL A 48 4.73 -2.99 21.86
CA VAL A 48 3.63 -2.20 22.42
C VAL A 48 3.32 -1.02 21.48
N GLU A 49 2.08 -0.55 21.49
CA GLU A 49 1.55 0.46 20.57
C GLU A 49 2.45 1.70 20.46
N GLU A 50 2.93 2.26 21.58
CA GLU A 50 3.81 3.44 21.55
C GLU A 50 5.14 3.19 20.82
N ALA A 51 5.71 1.99 20.96
CA ALA A 51 6.91 1.61 20.25
C ALA A 51 6.62 1.34 18.77
N ALA A 52 5.50 0.71 18.44
CA ALA A 52 5.05 0.48 17.08
C ALA A 52 4.84 1.80 16.32
N MET A 53 4.16 2.79 16.93
CA MET A 53 3.95 4.11 16.32
C MET A 53 5.27 4.84 16.03
N ARG A 54 6.29 4.69 16.89
CA ARG A 54 7.63 5.26 16.64
C ARG A 54 8.32 4.59 15.45
N VAL A 55 8.14 3.27 15.29
CA VAL A 55 8.67 2.51 14.14
C VAL A 55 7.97 2.94 12.85
N GLU A 56 6.63 3.03 12.88
CA GLU A 56 5.82 3.50 11.77
C GLU A 56 6.24 4.91 11.32
N LEU A 57 6.39 5.85 12.26
CA LEU A 57 6.84 7.19 11.95
C LEU A 57 8.20 7.21 11.27
N ARG A 58 9.16 6.39 11.75
CA ARG A 58 10.49 6.29 11.12
C ARG A 58 10.39 5.85 9.67
N TYR A 59 9.63 4.78 9.41
CA TYR A 59 9.39 4.29 8.04
C TYR A 59 8.70 5.33 7.16
N GLY A 60 7.72 6.07 7.68
CA GLY A 60 7.04 7.14 6.95
C GLY A 60 7.96 8.33 6.61
N MET A 61 8.85 8.70 7.52
CA MET A 61 9.80 9.80 7.29
C MET A 61 10.79 9.50 6.16
N ASP A 62 11.20 8.24 5.99
CA ASP A 62 12.12 7.82 4.92
C ASP A 62 11.53 7.99 3.51
N VAL A 63 10.19 8.03 3.39
CA VAL A 63 9.46 8.16 2.11
C VAL A 63 8.67 9.47 1.99
N LEU A 64 8.85 10.40 2.94
CA LEU A 64 8.04 11.62 3.02
C LEU A 64 8.14 12.50 1.76
N ALA A 65 9.32 12.60 1.15
CA ALA A 65 9.52 13.39 -0.06
C ALA A 65 8.65 12.91 -1.23
N GLU A 66 8.64 11.59 -1.50
CA GLU A 66 7.77 10.98 -2.52
C GLU A 66 6.28 11.18 -2.17
N GLY A 67 5.94 11.06 -0.88
CA GLY A 67 4.59 11.33 -0.37
C GLY A 67 4.12 12.77 -0.63
N MET A 68 5.00 13.75 -0.44
CA MET A 68 4.70 15.16 -0.71
C MET A 68 4.47 15.43 -2.20
N GLU A 69 5.25 14.81 -3.09
CA GLU A 69 5.03 14.90 -4.54
C GLU A 69 3.69 14.28 -4.95
N GLY A 70 3.34 13.12 -4.39
CA GLY A 70 2.04 12.48 -4.56
C GLY A 70 0.88 13.37 -4.10
N ALA A 71 1.01 13.97 -2.91
CA ALA A 71 0.03 14.90 -2.37
C ALA A 71 -0.14 16.14 -3.24
N ALA A 72 0.94 16.70 -3.78
CA ALA A 72 0.90 17.85 -4.68
C ALA A 72 0.17 17.51 -6.00
N ARG A 73 0.45 16.34 -6.59
CA ARG A 73 -0.25 15.83 -7.79
C ARG A 73 -1.75 15.61 -7.51
N PHE A 74 -2.07 15.08 -6.34
CA PHE A 74 -3.46 14.90 -5.93
C PHE A 74 -4.20 16.23 -5.74
N ALA A 75 -3.54 17.19 -5.11
CA ALA A 75 -4.07 18.54 -4.95
C ALA A 75 -4.32 19.23 -6.31
N SER A 76 -3.44 19.02 -7.30
CA SER A 76 -3.57 19.56 -8.65
C SER A 76 -4.57 18.82 -9.55
N GLY A 77 -5.17 17.72 -9.07
CA GLY A 77 -6.29 17.04 -9.72
C GLY A 77 -5.97 15.66 -10.29
N ALA A 78 -4.70 15.25 -10.34
CA ALA A 78 -4.33 13.88 -10.73
C ALA A 78 -4.77 12.90 -9.63
N GLY A 79 -5.54 11.86 -9.96
CA GLY A 79 -6.13 10.95 -8.98
C GLY A 79 -7.47 11.41 -8.38
N ARG A 80 -7.92 12.65 -8.62
CA ARG A 80 -9.32 13.03 -8.34
C ARG A 80 -10.22 12.32 -9.36
N HIS A 81 -11.37 11.82 -8.91
CA HIS A 81 -12.31 11.04 -9.73
C HIS A 81 -11.74 9.70 -10.26
N GLY A 82 -10.67 9.17 -9.65
CA GLY A 82 -10.14 7.84 -9.99
C GLY A 82 -9.24 7.79 -11.23
N SER A 83 -8.77 8.92 -11.75
CA SER A 83 -7.85 8.96 -12.90
C SER A 83 -6.38 8.86 -12.46
N PHE A 84 -5.75 7.72 -12.72
CA PHE A 84 -4.33 7.46 -12.42
C PHE A 84 -3.42 7.60 -13.65
N THR A 85 -3.92 8.18 -14.75
CA THR A 85 -3.24 8.19 -16.06
C THR A 85 -2.14 9.24 -16.21
N ALA A 86 -1.96 10.14 -15.24
CA ALA A 86 -0.83 11.08 -15.25
C ALA A 86 0.41 10.40 -14.67
N ARG A 87 1.11 9.63 -15.51
CA ARG A 87 2.54 9.32 -15.32
C ARG A 87 3.38 10.52 -15.70
#